data_AF-A0A7N0UE18-F1
#
_entry.id   AF-A0A7N0UE18-F1
#
_cell.length_a   1.000
_cell.length_b   1.000
_cell.length_c   1.000
_cell.angle_alpha   90.00
_cell.angle_beta   90.00
_cell.angle_gamma   90.00
#
_symmetry.space_group_name_H-M   'P 1'
#
loop_
_entity.id
_entity.type
_entity.pdbx_description
1 polymer ?
#
loop_
_entity_poly.entity_id
_entity_poly.type
_entity_poly.pdbx_seq_one_letter_code
_entity_poly.pdbx_strand_id
1 'polypeptide(L)'
;MKMRNTLCALMIVLVLHNQLEESEGQGNLQLVIVNGFGNADMTVHCSMGAQDFGFLKVPANQNYVLSFAPNGAQVICYIQFALVEKSFVAFQSSDLEWCNAGGGKCQWRAHVYHPCKLNPQTGQYDVCVEWREGW
;
A
#
# COMPACT_ATOMS: atom_id res chain seq x y z
N MET A 1 -18.59 -22.46 -55.89
CA MET A 1 -18.94 -22.30 -54.47
C MET A 1 -17.76 -22.74 -53.59
N LYS A 2 -16.86 -21.82 -53.22
CA LYS A 2 -15.73 -22.03 -52.30
C LYS A 2 -15.50 -20.73 -51.51
N MET A 3 -16.50 -20.31 -50.73
CA MET A 3 -16.49 -19.03 -49.98
C MET A 3 -17.18 -19.13 -48.62
N ARG A 4 -17.37 -20.36 -48.07
CA ARG A 4 -17.99 -20.55 -46.74
C ARG A 4 -17.02 -20.91 -45.62
N ASN A 5 -15.82 -21.44 -45.92
CA ASN A 5 -14.90 -21.89 -44.87
C ASN A 5 -13.95 -20.81 -44.34
N THR A 6 -13.70 -19.72 -45.08
CA THR A 6 -12.73 -18.70 -44.68
C THR A 6 -13.28 -17.72 -43.64
N LEU A 7 -14.61 -17.49 -43.62
CA LEU A 7 -15.28 -16.59 -42.67
C LEU A 7 -15.33 -17.18 -41.24
N CYS A 8 -15.47 -18.50 -41.09
CA CYS A 8 -15.47 -19.13 -39.76
C CYS A 8 -14.09 -19.05 -39.08
N ALA A 9 -13.00 -19.19 -39.83
CA ALA A 9 -11.66 -19.13 -39.28
C ALA A 9 -11.31 -17.71 -38.75
N LEU A 10 -11.78 -16.67 -39.44
CA LEU A 10 -11.54 -15.27 -39.04
C LEU A 10 -12.28 -14.87 -37.75
N MET A 11 -13.48 -15.41 -37.53
CA MET A 11 -14.24 -15.18 -36.30
C MET A 11 -13.59 -15.85 -35.08
N ILE A 12 -13.01 -17.04 -35.25
CA ILE A 12 -12.35 -17.76 -34.15
C ILE A 12 -11.07 -17.02 -33.71
N VAL A 13 -10.33 -16.43 -34.65
CA VAL A 13 -9.12 -15.65 -34.33
C VAL A 13 -9.46 -14.35 -33.58
N LEU A 14 -10.60 -13.71 -33.88
CA LEU A 14 -11.03 -12.49 -33.18
C LEU A 14 -11.55 -12.75 -31.75
N VAL A 15 -12.10 -13.94 -31.47
CA VAL A 15 -12.54 -14.30 -30.10
C VAL A 15 -11.34 -14.65 -29.20
N LEU A 16 -10.26 -15.20 -29.77
CA LEU A 16 -9.06 -15.56 -29.00
C LEU A 16 -8.15 -14.37 -28.65
N HIS A 17 -8.29 -13.21 -29.29
CA HIS A 17 -7.53 -12.00 -28.94
C HIS A 17 -8.20 -11.15 -27.86
N ASN A 18 -9.44 -11.47 -27.45
CA ASN A 18 -10.20 -10.69 -26.45
C ASN A 18 -10.26 -11.37 -25.07
N GLN A 19 -9.32 -12.26 -24.74
CA GLN A 19 -9.30 -12.99 -23.47
C GLN A 19 -7.97 -12.87 -22.70
N LEU A 20 -7.15 -11.89 -23.04
CA LEU A 20 -6.03 -11.46 -22.21
C LEU A 20 -6.35 -10.06 -21.72
N GLU A 21 -6.14 -9.83 -20.42
CA GLU A 21 -6.55 -8.65 -19.62
C GLU A 21 -7.97 -8.83 -19.07
N GLU A 22 -8.22 -9.05 -17.78
CA GLU A 22 -7.44 -8.84 -16.56
C GLU A 22 -7.74 -10.00 -15.60
N SER A 23 -6.71 -10.70 -15.10
CA SER A 23 -6.84 -11.19 -13.74
C SER A 23 -6.72 -9.95 -12.85
N GLU A 24 -7.83 -9.29 -12.53
CA GLU A 24 -7.91 -8.38 -11.38
C GLU A 24 -7.79 -9.22 -10.09
N GLY A 25 -6.68 -9.94 -9.95
CA GLY A 25 -6.19 -10.30 -8.64
C GLY A 25 -5.82 -8.97 -8.01
N GLN A 26 -6.54 -8.58 -6.96
CA GLN A 26 -6.14 -7.49 -6.08
C GLN A 26 -4.63 -7.65 -5.81
N GLY A 27 -3.83 -6.83 -6.48
CA GLY A 27 -2.39 -6.93 -6.42
C GLY A 27 -1.94 -6.79 -4.97
N ASN A 28 -0.89 -7.52 -4.60
CA ASN A 28 -0.26 -7.29 -3.30
C ASN A 28 0.18 -5.82 -3.24
N LEU A 29 -0.37 -5.07 -2.29
CA LEU A 29 0.07 -3.72 -1.97
C LEU A 29 1.30 -3.79 -1.07
N GLN A 30 2.15 -2.78 -1.17
CA GLN A 30 3.26 -2.58 -0.26
C GLN A 30 2.99 -1.37 0.63
N LEU A 31 2.96 -1.59 1.94
CA LEU A 31 3.06 -0.52 2.92
C LEU A 31 4.54 -0.23 3.17
N VAL A 32 4.93 1.03 2.99
CA VAL A 32 6.30 1.50 3.25
C VAL A 32 6.25 2.63 4.27
N ILE A 33 6.91 2.45 5.42
CA ILE A 33 7.00 3.48 6.46
C ILE A 33 8.47 3.89 6.61
N VAL A 34 8.78 5.10 6.19
CA VAL A 34 10.11 5.71 6.35
C VAL A 34 10.24 6.31 7.73
N ASN A 35 11.33 5.99 8.43
CA ASN A 35 11.69 6.61 9.69
C ASN A 35 12.14 8.07 9.45
N GLY A 36 11.26 9.01 9.80
CA GLY A 36 11.51 10.46 9.76
C GLY A 36 11.93 11.05 11.10
N PHE A 37 12.30 10.24 12.10
CA PHE A 37 12.69 10.67 13.45
C PHE A 37 14.16 11.12 13.54
N GLY A 38 14.58 11.94 12.58
CA GLY A 38 15.94 12.47 12.51
C GLY A 38 16.99 11.35 12.51
N ASN A 39 17.87 11.37 13.51
CA ASN A 39 18.99 10.42 13.65
C ASN A 39 18.73 9.27 14.64
N ALA A 40 17.48 9.11 15.09
CA ALA A 40 17.11 8.08 16.05
C ALA A 40 16.34 6.93 15.40
N ASP A 41 16.43 5.76 16.02
CA ASP A 41 15.70 4.58 15.60
C ASP A 41 14.22 4.69 15.99
N MET A 42 13.37 4.06 15.20
CA MET A 42 11.92 3.98 15.38
C MET A 42 11.52 2.50 15.45
N THR A 43 10.64 2.11 16.36
CA THR A 43 10.02 0.77 16.30
C THR A 43 8.68 0.87 15.58
N VAL A 44 8.41 -0.07 14.68
CA VAL A 44 7.15 -0.18 13.95
C VAL A 44 6.51 -1.53 14.25
N HIS A 45 5.21 -1.52 14.52
CA HIS A 45 4.38 -2.71 14.62
C HIS A 45 3.09 -2.46 13.87
N CYS A 46 2.69 -3.37 12.99
CA CYS A 46 1.46 -3.23 12.23
C CYS A 46 0.57 -4.45 12.39
N SER A 47 -0.73 -4.25 12.24
CA SER A 47 -1.73 -5.32 12.19
C SER A 47 -2.82 -5.04 11.17
N MET A 48 -3.44 -6.10 10.64
CA MET A 48 -4.58 -6.05 9.73
C MET A 48 -5.64 -7.05 10.17
N GLY A 49 -6.72 -6.56 10.78
CA GLY A 49 -7.70 -7.43 11.44
C GLY A 49 -7.04 -8.23 12.57
N ALA A 50 -7.11 -9.56 12.51
CA ALA A 50 -6.45 -10.46 13.46
C ALA A 50 -4.99 -10.80 13.09
N GLN A 51 -4.52 -10.37 11.92
CA GLN A 51 -3.16 -10.63 11.46
C GLN A 51 -2.20 -9.60 12.06
N ASP A 52 -1.22 -10.08 12.82
CA ASP A 52 -0.13 -9.29 13.39
C ASP A 52 1.14 -9.48 12.55
N PHE A 53 1.83 -8.37 12.21
CA PHE A 53 3.04 -8.38 11.40
C PHE A 53 4.34 -8.25 12.22
N GLY A 54 4.25 -8.18 13.54
CA GLY A 54 5.38 -8.14 14.47
C GLY A 54 6.04 -6.77 14.59
N PHE A 55 6.97 -6.66 15.54
CA PHE A 55 7.72 -5.45 15.85
C PHE A 55 9.04 -5.44 15.07
N LEU A 56 9.36 -4.34 14.41
CA LEU A 56 10.64 -4.12 13.77
C LEU A 56 11.25 -2.78 14.18
N LYS A 57 12.53 -2.81 14.53
CA LYS A 57 13.33 -1.61 14.73
C LYS A 57 13.84 -1.10 13.37
N VAL A 58 13.49 0.13 13.03
CA VAL A 58 13.82 0.82 11.78
C VAL A 58 14.85 1.90 12.08
N PRO A 59 16.10 1.76 11.60
CA PRO A 59 17.11 2.79 11.80
C PRO A 59 16.73 4.14 11.16
N ALA A 60 17.40 5.20 11.58
CA ALA A 60 17.23 6.54 11.02
C ALA A 60 17.30 6.53 9.47
N ASN A 61 16.33 7.17 8.82
CA ASN A 61 16.20 7.26 7.36
C ASN A 61 16.06 5.93 6.61
N GLN A 62 15.86 4.81 7.32
CA GLN A 62 15.51 3.53 6.72
C GLN A 62 13.99 3.35 6.66
N ASN A 63 13.54 2.28 6.02
CA ASN A 63 12.13 1.97 5.85
C ASN A 63 11.76 0.60 6.44
N TYR A 64 10.56 0.55 7.02
CA TYR A 64 9.80 -0.68 7.19
C TYR A 64 9.01 -0.94 5.91
N VAL A 65 8.99 -2.20 5.45
CA VAL A 65 8.24 -2.62 4.27
C VAL A 65 7.43 -3.87 4.60
N LEU A 66 6.14 -3.81 4.33
CA LEU A 66 5.19 -4.91 4.48
C LEU A 66 4.42 -5.09 3.18
N SER A 67 4.29 -6.32 2.70
CA SER A 67 3.39 -6.65 1.59
C SER A 67 2.11 -7.29 2.13
N PHE A 68 0.95 -6.87 1.63
CA PHE A 68 -0.34 -7.38 2.07
C PHE A 68 -1.37 -7.35 0.93
N ALA A 69 -2.37 -8.23 1.01
CA ALA A 69 -3.50 -8.23 0.09
C ALA A 69 -4.64 -7.40 0.70
N PRO A 70 -5.17 -6.38 0.02
CA PRO A 70 -6.27 -5.56 0.54
C PRO A 70 -7.55 -6.39 0.59
N ASN A 71 -8.01 -6.77 1.79
CA ASN A 71 -9.20 -7.61 2.00
C ASN A 71 -10.36 -6.85 2.67
N GLY A 72 -10.34 -5.52 2.63
CA GLY A 72 -11.32 -4.64 3.29
C GLY A 72 -11.01 -4.32 4.75
N ALA A 73 -10.05 -5.00 5.39
CA ALA A 73 -9.58 -4.61 6.72
C ALA A 73 -8.63 -3.39 6.66
N GLN A 74 -8.60 -2.63 7.75
CA GLN A 74 -7.61 -1.56 7.93
C GLN A 74 -6.26 -2.15 8.34
N VAL A 75 -5.17 -1.55 7.86
CA VAL A 75 -3.84 -1.75 8.42
C VAL A 75 -3.58 -0.64 9.43
N ILE A 76 -3.46 -1.00 10.70
CA ILE A 76 -3.13 -0.09 11.80
C ILE A 76 -1.66 -0.28 12.13
N CYS A 77 -0.90 0.81 12.24
CA CYS A 77 0.49 0.76 12.64
C CYS A 77 0.74 1.58 13.89
N TYR A 78 1.46 0.97 14.82
CA TYR A 78 2.04 1.53 16.02
C TYR A 78 3.48 1.91 15.75
N ILE A 79 3.84 3.11 16.18
CA ILE A 79 5.15 3.71 15.99
C ILE A 79 5.66 4.15 17.34
N GLN A 80 6.84 3.67 17.71
CA GLN A 80 7.54 4.07 18.92
C GLN A 80 8.75 4.93 18.58
N PHE A 81 8.77 6.15 19.09
CA PHE A 81 9.89 7.09 19.05
C PHE A 81 10.44 7.26 20.46
N ALA A 82 11.56 6.62 20.77
CA ALA A 82 12.13 6.60 22.14
C ALA A 82 11.08 6.21 23.21
N LEU A 83 10.58 7.18 23.98
CA LEU A 83 9.58 6.98 25.06
C LEU A 83 8.14 7.31 24.65
N VAL A 84 7.91 7.70 23.39
CA VAL A 84 6.59 8.06 22.88
C VAL A 84 6.10 6.97 21.95
N GLU A 85 4.89 6.49 22.19
CA GLU A 85 4.19 5.55 21.32
C GLU A 85 2.96 6.22 20.73
N LYS A 86 2.73 6.00 19.43
CA LYS A 86 1.62 6.56 18.66
C LYS A 86 1.09 5.52 17.70
N SER A 87 -0.17 5.62 17.29
CA SER A 87 -0.75 4.75 16.27
C SER A 87 -1.52 5.55 15.22
N PHE A 88 -1.65 4.98 14.02
CA PHE A 88 -2.41 5.57 12.92
C PHE A 88 -2.92 4.50 11.95
N VAL A 89 -3.87 4.89 11.10
CA VAL A 89 -4.32 4.04 9.98
C VAL A 89 -3.35 4.22 8.83
N ALA A 90 -2.56 3.20 8.58
CA ALA A 90 -1.59 3.20 7.48
C ALA A 90 -2.24 2.82 6.15
N PHE A 91 -3.36 2.09 6.19
CA PHE A 91 -4.18 1.76 5.02
C PHE A 91 -5.63 1.49 5.41
N GLN A 92 -6.56 1.93 4.57
CA GLN A 92 -7.96 1.50 4.52
C GLN A 92 -8.43 1.41 3.06
N SER A 93 -9.60 0.80 2.81
CA SER A 93 -10.09 0.55 1.44
C SER A 93 -10.17 1.79 0.55
N SER A 94 -10.48 2.96 1.12
CA SER A 94 -10.49 4.24 0.38
C SER A 94 -9.10 4.72 -0.06
N ASP A 95 -8.01 4.16 0.48
CA ASP A 95 -6.64 4.46 0.07
C ASP A 95 -6.19 3.66 -1.16
N LEU A 96 -6.98 2.68 -1.62
CA LEU A 96 -6.57 1.75 -2.68
C LEU A 96 -6.15 2.47 -3.96
N GLU A 97 -6.98 3.42 -4.42
CA GLU A 97 -6.69 4.21 -5.62
C GLU A 97 -5.40 5.04 -5.46
N TRP A 98 -5.21 5.62 -4.28
CA TRP A 98 -4.01 6.41 -3.96
C TRP A 98 -2.74 5.56 -3.99
N CYS A 99 -2.76 4.37 -3.39
CA CYS A 99 -1.61 3.47 -3.38
C CYS A 99 -1.33 2.90 -4.77
N ASN A 100 -2.37 2.64 -5.58
CA ASN A 100 -2.21 2.22 -6.97
C ASN A 100 -1.59 3.32 -7.83
N ALA A 101 -1.98 4.58 -7.64
CA ALA A 101 -1.31 5.73 -8.27
C ALA A 101 0.17 5.84 -7.86
N GLY A 102 0.53 5.35 -6.67
CA GLY A 102 1.91 5.17 -6.20
C GLY A 102 2.62 3.90 -6.70
N GLY A 103 2.08 3.20 -7.70
CA GLY A 103 2.66 1.95 -8.22
C GLY A 103 2.46 0.75 -7.28
N GLY A 104 1.31 0.67 -6.60
CA GLY A 104 1.00 -0.37 -5.63
C GLY A 104 1.65 -0.16 -4.26
N LYS A 105 2.13 1.06 -3.98
CA LYS A 105 2.82 1.41 -2.73
C LYS A 105 2.05 2.46 -1.94
N CYS A 106 1.68 2.09 -0.73
CA CYS A 106 1.20 3.02 0.30
C CYS A 106 2.41 3.53 1.08
N GLN A 107 2.97 4.68 0.68
CA GLN A 107 4.19 5.19 1.29
C GLN A 107 3.89 6.26 2.34
N TRP A 108 4.52 6.13 3.50
CA TRP A 108 4.43 7.06 4.62
C TRP A 108 5.83 7.47 5.09
N ARG A 109 5.92 8.67 5.65
CA ARG A 109 7.06 9.13 6.43
C ARG A 109 6.54 9.50 7.81
N ALA A 110 7.01 8.79 8.83
CA ALA A 110 6.58 8.97 10.20
C ALA A 110 7.50 10.00 10.90
N HIS A 111 6.92 11.11 11.32
CA HIS A 111 7.58 12.13 12.15
C HIS A 111 6.96 12.14 13.54
N VAL A 112 7.67 12.62 14.56
CA VAL A 112 7.14 12.67 15.94
C VAL A 112 5.80 13.42 16.04
N TYR A 113 5.57 14.42 15.19
CA TYR A 113 4.36 15.25 15.20
C TYR A 113 3.18 14.59 14.51
N HIS A 114 3.38 14.02 13.32
CA HIS A 114 2.35 13.35 12.53
C HIS A 114 3.00 12.49 11.42
N PRO A 115 2.38 11.37 11.01
CA PRO A 115 2.76 10.65 9.81
C PRO A 115 2.20 11.36 8.56
N CYS A 116 3.00 11.45 7.51
CA CYS A 116 2.58 12.01 6.23
C CYS A 116 2.69 10.96 5.12
N LYS A 117 1.67 10.88 4.28
CA LYS A 117 1.59 10.00 3.12
C LYS A 117 2.26 10.67 1.92
N LEU A 118 2.91 9.86 1.09
CA LEU A 118 3.46 10.32 -0.19
C LEU A 118 2.31 10.68 -1.12
N ASN A 119 2.35 11.88 -1.66
CA ASN A 119 1.41 12.35 -2.66
C ASN A 119 1.94 12.02 -4.06
N PRO A 120 1.22 11.18 -4.84
CA PRO A 120 1.69 10.78 -6.16
C PRO A 120 1.71 11.94 -7.16
N GLN A 121 0.96 13.01 -6.90
CA GLN A 121 0.92 14.19 -7.78
C GLN A 121 2.11 15.12 -7.56
N THR A 122 2.50 15.35 -6.30
CA THR A 122 3.59 16.27 -5.95
C THR A 122 4.93 15.55 -5.75
N GLY A 123 4.91 14.24 -5.52
CA GLY A 123 6.07 13.45 -5.13
C GLY A 123 6.58 13.77 -3.71
N GLN A 124 5.79 14.47 -2.90
CA GLN A 124 6.16 14.91 -1.56
C GLN A 124 5.35 14.20 -0.47
N TYR A 125 5.89 14.14 0.75
CA TYR A 125 5.16 13.64 1.92
C TYR A 125 4.35 14.77 2.56
N ASP A 126 3.28 15.21 1.90
CA ASP A 126 2.51 16.41 2.26
C ASP A 126 1.05 16.13 2.69
N VAL A 127 0.58 14.88 2.60
CA VAL A 127 -0.75 14.49 3.06
C VAL A 127 -0.64 13.88 4.45
N CYS A 128 -0.69 14.72 5.48
CA CYS A 128 -0.53 14.31 6.87
C CYS A 128 -1.86 13.98 7.54
N VAL A 129 -1.81 13.01 8.46
CA VAL A 129 -2.96 12.64 9.31
C VAL A 129 -2.58 12.78 10.76
N GLU A 130 -3.56 13.03 11.62
CA GLU A 130 -3.32 13.04 13.06
C GLU A 130 -3.02 11.64 13.57
N TRP A 131 -2.20 11.57 14.62
CA TRP A 131 -2.08 10.37 15.42
C TRP A 131 -3.43 10.03 16.06
N ARG A 132 -3.74 8.74 16.22
CA ARG A 132 -4.88 8.32 17.03
C ARG A 132 -4.59 8.62 18.51
N GLU A 133 -5.60 9.16 19.19
CA GLU A 133 -5.58 9.34 20.65
C GLU A 133 -6.16 8.10 21.33
N GLY A 134 -5.42 7.53 22.27
CA GLY A 134 -5.91 6.41 23.09
C GLY A 134 -5.95 5.06 22.37
N TRP A 135 -6.18 4.02 23.17
CA TRP A 135 -6.29 2.61 22.77
C TRP A 135 -7.74 2.24 22.50
#